data_AF-A0A6G3Z7P7-F1
#
_entry.id   AF-A0A6G3Z7P7-F1
#
_cell.length_a   1.000
_cell.length_b   1.000
_cell.length_c   1.000
_cell.angle_alpha   90.00
_cell.angle_beta   90.00
_cell.angle_gamma   90.00
#
_symmetry.space_group_name_H-M   'P 1'
#
loop_
_entity.id
_entity.type
_entity.pdbx_description
1 polymer ?
#
loop_
_entity_poly.entity_id
_entity_poly.type
_entity_poly.pdbx_seq_one_letter_code
_entity_poly.pdbx_strand_id
1 'polypeptide(L)'
;MTMTDDLLERLNRLEAQSQLGFGPAPITRTIHCKRREDCLWYFWNGPEGAEPIAYEAITGYARELRITQGEYKNKPTYHLQLVLDCHHRAFVLEAGATSVFSKGLILALAALTSEQLQSPITICPQASQDEEKALFCRLYQGTELVRTVWPKEDEAAAFRFLLEQAKTNVADTHR
;
A
#
# COMPACT_ATOMS: atom_id res chain seq x y z
N MET A 1 33.46 -0.07 16.62
CA MET A 1 32.30 -0.94 16.90
C MET A 1 32.52 -2.23 16.14
N THR A 2 32.52 -3.38 16.82
CA THR A 2 32.75 -4.66 16.15
C THR A 2 31.47 -5.15 15.49
N MET A 3 31.57 -6.00 14.46
CA MET A 3 30.39 -6.60 13.79
C MET A 3 29.48 -7.33 14.77
N THR A 4 30.06 -7.87 15.83
CA THR A 4 29.35 -8.53 16.93
C THR A 4 28.53 -7.53 17.75
N ASP A 5 29.06 -6.34 18.00
CA ASP A 5 28.33 -5.27 18.72
C ASP A 5 27.14 -4.76 17.91
N ASP A 6 27.32 -4.58 16.59
CA ASP A 6 26.24 -4.17 15.67
C ASP A 6 25.13 -5.24 15.57
N LEU A 7 25.51 -6.52 15.50
CA LEU A 7 24.55 -7.63 15.48
C LEU A 7 23.77 -7.75 16.79
N LEU A 8 24.43 -7.58 17.94
CA LEU A 8 23.79 -7.56 19.26
C LEU A 8 22.83 -6.37 19.39
N GLU A 9 23.22 -5.19 18.91
CA GLU A 9 22.37 -4.01 18.93
C GLU A 9 21.14 -4.16 18.02
N ARG A 10 21.28 -4.85 16.88
CA ARG A 10 20.18 -5.19 15.98
C ARG A 10 19.26 -6.25 16.56
N LEU A 11 19.80 -7.30 17.18
CA LEU A 11 19.03 -8.34 17.87
C LEU A 11 18.19 -7.77 19.01
N ASN A 12 18.79 -6.96 19.89
CA ASN A 12 18.07 -6.30 20.98
C ASN A 12 16.94 -5.38 20.47
N ARG A 13 17.14 -4.72 19.32
CA ARG A 13 16.12 -3.86 18.69
C ARG A 13 14.95 -4.66 18.12
N LEU A 14 15.21 -5.87 17.61
CA LEU A 14 14.20 -6.78 17.08
C LEU A 14 13.42 -7.49 18.21
N GLU A 15 14.10 -7.85 19.30
CA GLU A 15 13.46 -8.40 20.50
C GLU A 15 12.55 -7.36 21.17
N ALA A 16 12.97 -6.09 21.22
CA ALA A 16 12.14 -4.98 21.70
C ALA A 16 10.91 -4.68 20.82
N GLN A 17 10.91 -5.10 19.54
CA GLN A 17 9.75 -4.98 18.64
C GLN A 17 8.76 -6.14 18.80
N SER A 18 9.15 -7.22 19.48
CA SER A 18 8.37 -8.45 19.65
C SER A 18 7.76 -8.57 21.05
N GLN A 19 7.47 -7.46 21.72
CA GLN A 19 6.92 -7.50 23.08
C GLN A 19 5.39 -7.69 23.03
N LEU A 20 4.92 -8.87 23.43
CA LEU A 20 3.53 -9.04 23.88
C LEU A 20 3.38 -8.33 25.25
N GLY A 21 2.45 -7.38 25.34
CA GLY A 21 2.24 -6.56 26.55
C GLY A 21 2.21 -5.06 26.25
N PHE A 22 2.69 -4.23 27.19
CA PHE A 22 2.82 -2.78 26.99
C PHE A 22 4.01 -2.47 26.08
N GLY A 23 3.73 -1.99 24.88
CA GLY A 23 4.71 -1.48 23.94
C GLY A 23 4.35 -0.06 23.48
N PRO A 24 5.21 0.61 22.69
CA PRO A 24 4.83 1.86 22.05
C PRO A 24 3.59 1.63 21.18
N ALA A 25 2.65 2.58 21.20
CA ALA A 25 1.47 2.52 20.35
C ALA A 25 1.91 2.30 18.90
N PRO A 26 1.36 1.31 18.17
CA PRO A 26 1.69 1.11 16.77
C PRO A 26 1.13 2.28 15.97
N ILE A 27 1.93 3.35 15.82
CA ILE A 27 1.53 4.52 15.03
C ILE A 27 1.45 4.09 13.58
N THR A 28 0.24 4.18 13.03
CA THR A 28 -0.03 3.97 11.61
C THR A 28 0.88 4.87 10.78
N ARG A 29 1.63 4.29 9.84
CA ARG A 29 2.45 5.08 8.89
C ARG A 29 1.83 5.06 7.50
N THR A 30 1.88 6.20 6.83
CA THR A 30 1.52 6.32 5.43
C THR A 30 2.72 6.03 4.55
N ILE A 31 2.57 5.05 3.65
CA ILE A 31 3.49 4.74 2.58
C ILE A 31 2.97 5.45 1.33
N HIS A 32 3.75 6.40 0.80
CA HIS A 32 3.41 7.06 -0.44
C HIS A 32 3.88 6.21 -1.62
N CYS A 33 2.94 5.63 -2.35
CA CYS A 33 3.16 4.83 -3.55
C CYS A 33 3.32 5.75 -4.76
N LYS A 34 4.52 6.32 -4.91
CA LYS A 34 4.86 7.23 -6.00
C LYS A 34 6.34 7.09 -6.32
N ARG A 35 6.63 6.74 -7.59
CA ARG A 35 7.99 6.65 -8.09
C ARG A 35 8.70 8.02 -8.00
N ARG A 36 9.87 8.00 -7.40
CA ARG A 36 10.90 9.05 -7.41
C ARG A 36 12.22 8.40 -7.83
N GLU A 37 13.23 9.22 -8.13
CA GLU A 37 14.56 8.85 -8.64
C GLU A 37 14.95 7.41 -8.31
N ASP A 38 15.21 7.12 -7.02
CA ASP A 38 15.71 5.81 -6.59
C ASP A 38 14.71 5.02 -5.72
N CYS A 39 13.43 5.40 -5.69
CA CYS A 39 12.45 4.70 -4.86
C CYS A 39 11.05 4.62 -5.48
N LEU A 40 10.40 3.47 -5.29
CA LEU A 40 9.04 3.22 -5.76
C LEU A 40 7.99 3.70 -4.75
N TRP A 41 8.37 3.67 -3.48
CA TRP A 41 7.56 4.10 -2.36
C TRP A 41 8.43 4.56 -1.20
N TYR A 42 7.86 5.38 -0.32
CA TYR A 42 8.60 6.04 0.74
C TYR A 42 7.67 6.47 1.88
N PHE A 43 8.26 6.70 3.05
CA PHE A 43 7.60 7.46 4.10
C PHE A 43 7.88 8.95 3.92
N TRP A 44 6.89 9.80 4.16
CA TRP A 44 7.09 11.25 4.16
C TRP A 44 7.35 11.75 5.57
N ASN A 45 8.54 12.29 5.81
CA ASN A 45 8.98 12.81 7.11
C ASN A 45 8.92 14.35 7.15
N GLY A 46 8.02 14.96 6.38
CA GLY A 46 7.83 16.41 6.39
C GLY A 46 9.03 17.15 5.79
N PRO A 47 9.61 18.16 6.48
CA PRO A 47 10.75 18.92 5.98
C PRO A 47 12.00 18.08 5.68
N GLU A 48 12.16 16.95 6.38
CA GLU A 48 13.28 16.01 6.17
C GLU A 48 13.13 15.24 4.84
N GLY A 49 11.95 15.29 4.23
CA GLY A 49 11.69 14.76 2.90
C GLY A 49 11.22 13.32 2.89
N ALA A 50 11.50 12.64 1.77
CA ALA A 50 11.11 11.26 1.53
C ALA A 50 12.17 10.30 2.09
N GLU A 51 11.76 9.36 2.93
CA GLU A 51 12.55 8.23 3.41
C GLU A 51 12.24 7.00 2.55
N PRO A 52 13.15 6.59 1.64
CA PRO A 52 12.94 5.44 0.76
C PRO A 52 12.71 4.14 1.54
N ILE A 53 11.75 3.34 1.07
CA ILE A 53 11.55 1.99 1.59
C ILE A 53 12.29 1.02 0.68
N ALA A 54 13.30 0.34 1.22
CA ALA A 54 14.15 -0.60 0.48
C ALA A 54 13.45 -1.94 0.18
N TYR A 55 12.37 -2.27 0.90
CA TYR A 55 11.60 -3.48 0.66
C TYR A 55 10.75 -3.35 -0.60
N GLU A 56 10.64 -4.44 -1.36
CA GLU A 56 9.92 -4.46 -2.65
C GLU A 56 8.44 -4.81 -2.50
N ALA A 57 8.02 -5.32 -1.34
CA ALA A 57 6.65 -5.74 -1.08
C ALA A 57 6.24 -5.53 0.38
N ILE A 58 4.93 -5.41 0.60
CA ILE A 58 4.30 -5.39 1.91
C ILE A 58 3.12 -6.36 1.90
N THR A 59 3.05 -7.19 2.93
CA THR A 59 1.99 -8.19 3.10
C THR A 59 1.17 -7.87 4.33
N GLY A 60 -0.15 -7.88 4.19
CA GLY A 60 -1.07 -7.64 5.30
C GLY A 60 -2.51 -7.93 4.93
N TYR A 61 -3.40 -7.79 5.91
CA TYR A 61 -4.83 -7.93 5.72
C TYR A 61 -5.41 -6.59 5.26
N ALA A 62 -6.17 -6.60 4.16
CA ALA A 62 -6.88 -5.42 3.70
C ALA A 62 -7.98 -5.05 4.71
N ARG A 63 -7.83 -3.89 5.37
CA ARG A 63 -8.80 -3.43 6.37
C ARG A 63 -9.80 -2.43 5.82
N GLU A 64 -9.35 -1.52 4.97
CA GLU A 64 -10.19 -0.44 4.49
C GLU A 64 -9.64 0.13 3.17
N LEU A 65 -10.53 0.45 2.24
CA LEU A 65 -10.22 1.17 1.01
C LEU A 65 -11.05 2.45 0.96
N ARG A 66 -10.40 3.62 0.83
CA ARG A 66 -11.10 4.92 0.81
C ARG A 66 -10.47 5.91 -0.15
N ILE A 67 -11.27 6.91 -0.54
CA ILE A 67 -10.77 8.12 -1.20
C ILE A 67 -10.72 9.23 -0.16
N THR A 68 -9.57 9.89 -0.04
CA THR A 68 -9.40 11.07 0.80
C THR A 68 -9.21 12.31 -0.07
N GLN A 69 -9.75 13.43 0.39
CA GLN A 69 -9.52 14.74 -0.22
C GLN A 69 -8.48 15.49 0.61
N GLY A 70 -7.46 16.00 -0.06
CA GLY A 70 -6.47 16.92 0.49
C GLY A 70 -6.42 18.21 -0.32
N GLU A 71 -5.50 19.08 0.03
CA GLU A 71 -5.27 20.34 -0.67
C GLU A 71 -3.78 20.51 -0.95
N TYR A 72 -3.43 20.86 -2.19
CA TYR A 72 -2.06 21.18 -2.57
C TYR A 72 -2.06 22.42 -3.46
N LYS A 73 -1.34 23.47 -3.04
CA LYS A 73 -1.27 24.76 -3.75
C LYS A 73 -2.68 25.32 -4.06
N ASN A 74 -3.58 25.32 -3.07
CA ASN A 74 -4.96 25.80 -3.16
C ASN A 74 -5.82 25.05 -4.20
N LYS A 75 -5.43 23.83 -4.58
CA LYS A 75 -6.20 22.95 -5.46
C LYS A 75 -6.58 21.67 -4.73
N PRO A 76 -7.82 21.17 -4.90
CA PRO A 76 -8.21 19.89 -4.32
C PRO A 76 -7.37 18.78 -4.95
N THR A 77 -6.92 17.86 -4.11
CA THR A 77 -6.23 16.64 -4.50
C THR A 77 -6.98 15.45 -3.93
N TYR A 78 -7.03 14.36 -4.69
CA TYR A 78 -7.71 13.14 -4.26
C TYR A 78 -6.71 12.00 -4.22
N HIS A 79 -6.73 11.25 -3.12
CA HIS A 79 -5.84 10.12 -2.91
C HIS A 79 -6.65 8.87 -2.63
N LEU A 80 -6.22 7.75 -3.21
CA LEU A 80 -6.68 6.43 -2.82
C LEU A 80 -5.82 5.96 -1.65
N GLN A 81 -6.46 5.50 -0.59
CA GLN A 81 -5.80 4.93 0.57
C GLN A 81 -6.31 3.50 0.80
N LEU A 82 -5.38 2.54 0.87
CA LEU A 82 -5.61 1.18 1.36
C LEU A 82 -4.95 1.03 2.72
N VAL A 83 -5.74 0.67 3.74
CA VAL A 83 -5.25 0.34 5.07
C VAL A 83 -4.93 -1.15 5.11
N LEU A 84 -3.67 -1.48 5.40
CA LEU A 84 -3.20 -2.84 5.64
C LEU A 84 -2.88 -3.04 7.11
N ASP A 85 -3.41 -4.10 7.70
CA ASP A 85 -2.99 -4.59 9.00
C ASP A 85 -1.89 -5.66 8.82
N CYS A 86 -0.69 -5.35 9.31
CA CYS A 86 0.48 -6.23 9.20
C CYS A 86 0.82 -6.90 10.55
N HIS A 87 -0.17 -7.09 11.42
CA HIS A 87 -0.09 -7.62 12.80
C HIS A 87 0.61 -6.68 13.79
N HIS A 88 1.87 -6.32 13.54
CA HIS A 88 2.67 -5.49 14.44
C HIS A 88 2.36 -3.99 14.28
N ARG A 89 1.80 -3.61 13.13
CA ARG A 89 1.46 -2.22 12.78
C ARG A 89 0.49 -2.18 11.59
N ALA A 90 -0.36 -1.17 11.56
CA ALA A 90 -1.12 -0.81 10.37
C ALA A 90 -0.34 0.14 9.45
N PHE A 91 -0.43 -0.05 8.14
CA PHE A 91 0.12 0.84 7.13
C PHE A 91 -0.98 1.37 6.23
N VAL A 92 -0.85 2.63 5.80
CA VAL A 92 -1.73 3.23 4.78
C VAL A 92 -0.94 3.35 3.50
N LEU A 93 -1.27 2.55 2.50
CA LEU A 93 -0.75 2.73 1.15
C LEU A 93 -1.54 3.85 0.48
N GLU A 94 -0.86 4.95 0.16
CA GLU A 94 -1.47 6.15 -0.41
C GLU A 94 -0.91 6.45 -1.80
N ALA A 95 -1.80 6.67 -2.77
CA ALA A 95 -1.45 7.13 -4.11
C ALA A 95 -2.48 8.13 -4.64
N GLY A 96 -2.12 8.94 -5.63
CA GLY A 96 -3.08 9.82 -6.30
C GLY A 96 -4.23 9.00 -6.88
N ALA A 97 -5.49 9.41 -6.67
CA ALA A 97 -6.67 8.61 -6.97
C ALA A 97 -6.78 8.17 -8.44
N THR A 98 -6.23 8.95 -9.36
CA THR A 98 -6.24 8.68 -10.82
C THR A 98 -4.94 8.06 -11.33
N SER A 99 -3.97 7.79 -10.46
CA SER A 99 -2.67 7.22 -10.84
C SER A 99 -2.81 5.78 -11.37
N VAL A 100 -1.84 5.36 -12.17
CA VAL A 100 -1.75 3.98 -12.68
C VAL A 100 -1.68 2.97 -11.53
N PHE A 101 -0.96 3.29 -10.45
CA PHE A 101 -0.90 2.49 -9.23
C PHE A 101 -2.30 2.29 -8.63
N SER A 102 -3.05 3.38 -8.40
CA SER A 102 -4.39 3.34 -7.82
C SER A 102 -5.36 2.53 -8.68
N LYS A 103 -5.33 2.74 -10.00
CA LYS A 103 -6.16 1.99 -10.94
C LYS A 103 -5.85 0.49 -10.94
N GLY A 104 -4.56 0.12 -10.95
CA GLY A 104 -4.13 -1.28 -10.84
C GLY A 104 -4.56 -1.91 -9.51
N LEU A 105 -4.45 -1.17 -8.40
CA LEU A 105 -4.89 -1.63 -7.09
C LEU A 105 -6.40 -1.85 -7.04
N ILE A 106 -7.19 -0.90 -7.55
CA ILE A 106 -8.66 -1.00 -7.64
C ILE A 106 -9.06 -2.22 -8.45
N LEU A 107 -8.46 -2.43 -9.63
CA LEU A 107 -8.74 -3.59 -10.47
C LEU A 107 -8.47 -4.91 -9.74
N ALA A 108 -7.34 -5.01 -9.03
CA ALA A 108 -6.97 -6.23 -8.35
C ALA A 108 -7.88 -6.54 -7.16
N LEU A 109 -8.21 -5.53 -6.34
CA LEU A 109 -9.14 -5.69 -5.21
C LEU A 109 -10.57 -5.98 -5.67
N ALA A 110 -11.02 -5.39 -6.77
CA ALA A 110 -12.33 -5.68 -7.34
C ALA A 110 -12.43 -7.11 -7.91
N ALA A 111 -11.31 -7.68 -8.35
CA ALA A 111 -11.26 -9.05 -8.89
C ALA A 111 -11.27 -10.14 -7.82
N LEU A 112 -10.93 -9.80 -6.56
CA LEU A 112 -10.95 -10.73 -5.44
C LEU A 112 -12.31 -10.69 -4.72
N THR A 113 -12.81 -11.84 -4.27
CA THR A 113 -13.98 -11.90 -3.40
C THR A 113 -13.65 -11.46 -1.97
N SER A 114 -14.68 -11.11 -1.19
CA SER A 114 -14.49 -10.80 0.23
C SER A 114 -13.88 -11.96 1.02
N GLU A 115 -14.26 -13.21 0.70
CA GLU A 115 -13.66 -14.41 1.31
C GLU A 115 -12.16 -14.52 0.97
N GLN A 116 -11.79 -14.26 -0.27
CA GLN A 116 -10.39 -14.25 -0.69
C GLN A 116 -9.57 -13.16 0.04
N LEU A 117 -10.17 -12.01 0.32
CA LEU A 117 -9.54 -10.90 1.04
C LEU A 117 -9.46 -11.11 2.56
N GLN A 118 -10.08 -12.17 3.12
CA GLN A 118 -9.81 -12.59 4.49
C GLN A 118 -8.41 -13.19 4.65
N SER A 119 -7.79 -13.63 3.55
CA SER A 119 -6.38 -14.01 3.52
C SER A 119 -5.48 -12.79 3.29
N PRO A 120 -4.24 -12.80 3.80
CA PRO A 120 -3.32 -11.69 3.60
C PRO A 120 -2.99 -11.52 2.11
N ILE A 121 -2.94 -10.27 1.67
CA ILE A 121 -2.53 -9.88 0.32
C ILE A 121 -1.15 -9.25 0.34
N THR A 122 -0.39 -9.43 -0.73
CA THR A 122 0.92 -8.81 -0.90
C THR A 122 0.85 -7.74 -1.98
N ILE A 123 1.22 -6.52 -1.63
CA ILE A 123 1.34 -5.38 -2.55
C ILE A 123 2.80 -5.20 -2.92
N CYS A 124 3.08 -5.18 -4.22
CA CYS A 124 4.40 -4.99 -4.78
C CYS A 124 4.34 -3.89 -5.85
N PRO A 125 4.86 -2.68 -5.58
CA PRO A 125 4.98 -1.62 -6.57
C PRO A 125 6.00 -2.03 -7.64
N GLN A 126 5.70 -1.74 -8.90
CA GLN A 126 6.58 -2.05 -10.03
C GLN A 126 6.80 -0.79 -10.89
N ALA A 127 8.06 -0.46 -11.16
CA ALA A 127 8.41 0.59 -12.10
C ALA A 127 7.98 0.24 -13.52
N SER A 128 7.45 1.23 -14.26
CA SER A 128 7.30 1.10 -15.70
C SER A 128 8.66 1.15 -16.40
N GLN A 129 8.80 0.34 -17.45
CA GLN A 129 9.95 0.36 -18.36
C GLN A 129 9.83 1.48 -19.40
N ASP A 130 8.60 1.87 -19.75
CA ASP A 130 8.31 2.79 -20.86
C ASP A 130 8.04 4.23 -20.39
N GLU A 131 7.56 4.40 -19.15
CA GLU A 131 7.21 5.72 -18.60
C GLU A 131 7.90 5.96 -17.25
N GLU A 132 8.84 6.89 -17.22
CA GLU A 132 9.74 7.15 -16.08
C GLU A 132 9.02 7.36 -14.75
N LYS A 133 7.85 8.01 -14.77
CA LYS A 133 7.09 8.33 -13.54
C LYS A 133 5.98 7.34 -13.24
N ALA A 134 5.69 6.41 -14.14
CA ALA A 134 4.62 5.45 -13.94
C ALA A 134 5.04 4.36 -12.95
N LEU A 135 4.13 4.11 -12.00
CA LEU A 135 4.25 3.05 -11.01
C LEU A 135 3.01 2.16 -11.12
N PHE A 136 3.24 0.87 -11.35
CA PHE A 136 2.19 -0.15 -11.36
C PHE A 136 2.04 -0.76 -9.97
N CYS A 137 0.84 -1.24 -9.66
CA CYS A 137 0.58 -2.04 -8.48
C CYS A 137 0.41 -3.50 -8.88
N ARG A 138 1.28 -4.39 -8.39
CA ARG A 138 1.04 -5.83 -8.43
C ARG A 138 0.46 -6.26 -7.08
N LEU A 139 -0.61 -7.03 -7.12
CA LEU A 139 -1.23 -7.62 -5.94
C LEU A 139 -1.15 -9.14 -6.07
N TYR A 140 -0.71 -9.80 -5.01
CA TYR A 140 -0.66 -11.25 -4.91
C TYR A 140 -1.57 -11.75 -3.80
N GLN A 141 -2.22 -12.89 -4.05
CA GLN A 141 -2.87 -13.71 -3.04
C GLN A 141 -1.98 -14.93 -2.80
N GLY A 142 -1.38 -15.03 -1.60
CA GLY A 142 -0.31 -16.01 -1.37
C GLY A 142 0.86 -15.76 -2.33
N THR A 143 1.14 -16.73 -3.21
CA THR A 143 2.20 -16.62 -4.23
C THR A 143 1.67 -16.31 -5.63
N GLU A 144 0.35 -16.25 -5.81
CA GLU A 144 -0.28 -16.07 -7.11
C GLU A 144 -0.57 -14.60 -7.39
N LEU A 145 -0.16 -14.13 -8.58
CA LEU A 145 -0.48 -12.78 -9.04
C LEU A 145 -1.96 -12.71 -9.40
N VAL A 146 -2.67 -11.72 -8.83
CA VAL A 146 -4.04 -11.39 -9.23
C VAL A 146 -3.99 -10.71 -10.60
N ARG A 147 -4.36 -11.46 -11.64
CA ARG A 147 -4.38 -10.98 -13.01
C ARG A 147 -5.64 -10.18 -13.27
N THR A 148 -5.46 -8.99 -13.84
CA THR A 148 -6.56 -8.09 -14.16
C THR A 148 -6.48 -7.65 -15.60
N VAL A 149 -7.61 -7.22 -16.15
CA VAL A 149 -7.71 -6.70 -17.52
C VAL A 149 -8.10 -5.23 -17.43
N TRP A 150 -7.35 -4.38 -18.12
CA TRP A 150 -7.68 -2.97 -18.18
C TRP A 150 -8.98 -2.75 -18.97
N PRO A 151 -9.92 -1.93 -18.50
CA PRO A 151 -11.13 -1.60 -19.25
C PRO A 151 -10.77 -0.91 -20.57
N LYS A 152 -11.34 -1.35 -21.70
CA LYS A 152 -11.08 -0.76 -23.02
C LYS A 152 -12.04 0.37 -23.39
N GLU A 153 -13.24 0.38 -22.80
CA GLU A 153 -14.32 1.31 -23.12
C GLU A 153 -14.80 2.02 -21.84
N ASP A 154 -15.14 3.31 -21.97
CA ASP A 154 -15.55 4.21 -20.88
C ASP A 154 -14.81 3.97 -19.55
N GLU A 155 -13.49 4.20 -19.61
CA GLU A 155 -12.57 3.96 -18.50
C GLU A 155 -13.04 4.66 -17.20
N ALA A 156 -13.58 5.87 -17.30
CA ALA A 156 -14.02 6.63 -16.15
C ALA A 156 -15.21 5.98 -15.44
N ALA A 157 -16.23 5.54 -16.20
CA ALA A 157 -17.37 4.84 -15.63
C ALA A 157 -16.94 3.48 -15.05
N ALA A 158 -16.10 2.73 -15.77
CA ALA A 158 -15.59 1.44 -15.34
C ALA A 158 -14.85 1.54 -14.00
N PHE A 159 -13.93 2.50 -13.84
CA PHE A 159 -13.18 2.65 -12.59
C PHE A 159 -14.04 3.13 -11.41
N ARG A 160 -15.10 3.90 -11.65
CA ARG A 160 -16.05 4.25 -10.58
C ARG A 160 -16.77 3.00 -10.06
N PHE A 161 -17.28 2.17 -10.97
CA PHE A 161 -17.92 0.92 -10.61
C PHE A 161 -16.97 -0.03 -9.89
N LEU A 162 -15.77 -0.23 -10.43
CA LEU A 162 -14.74 -1.10 -9.84
C LEU A 162 -14.27 -0.61 -8.47
N LEU A 163 -14.18 0.71 -8.26
CA LEU A 163 -13.84 1.27 -6.97
C LEU A 163 -14.89 0.93 -5.91
N GLU A 164 -16.17 1.09 -6.23
CA GLU A 164 -17.24 0.74 -5.28
C GLU A 164 -17.26 -0.77 -5.01
N GLN A 165 -17.07 -1.60 -6.03
CA GLN A 165 -16.94 -3.06 -5.85
C GLN A 165 -15.75 -3.41 -4.94
N ALA A 166 -14.58 -2.83 -5.19
CA ALA A 166 -13.38 -3.05 -4.37
C ALA A 166 -13.59 -2.62 -2.91
N LYS A 167 -14.26 -1.49 -2.67
CA LYS A 167 -14.62 -1.04 -1.32
C LYS A 167 -15.54 -2.03 -0.63
N THR A 168 -16.58 -2.51 -1.32
CA THR A 168 -17.49 -3.53 -0.78
C THR A 168 -16.75 -4.81 -0.42
N ASN A 169 -15.92 -5.32 -1.34
CA ASN A 169 -15.15 -6.54 -1.11
C ASN A 169 -14.24 -6.41 0.13
N VAL A 170 -13.55 -5.28 0.28
CA VAL A 170 -12.68 -5.03 1.45
C VAL A 170 -13.50 -4.85 2.72
N ALA A 171 -14.61 -4.12 2.69
CA ALA A 171 -15.44 -3.86 3.88
C ALA A 171 -16.09 -5.12 4.44
N ASP A 172 -16.46 -6.06 3.58
CA ASP A 172 -17.11 -7.32 3.99
C ASP A 172 -16.15 -8.36 4.59
N THR A 173 -14.84 -8.10 4.60
CA THR A 173 -13.85 -9.01 5.23
C THR A 173 -13.93 -9.05 6.76
N HIS A 174 -14.57 -8.06 7.39
CA HIS A 174 -14.67 -7.92 8.86
C HIS A 174 -16.10 -8.13 9.40
N ARG A 175 -17.00 -8.67 8.59
CA ARG A 175 -18.36 -9.07 9.01
C ARG A 175 -18.36 -10.52 9.48
#